data_AF-A0AAV5QIM6-F1
#
_entry.id   AF-A0AAV5QIM6-F1
#
_cell.length_a   1.000
_cell.length_b   1.000
_cell.length_c   1.000
_cell.angle_alpha   90.00
_cell.angle_beta   90.00
_cell.angle_gamma   90.00
#
_symmetry.space_group_name_H-M   'P 1'
#
loop_
_entity.id
_entity.type
_entity.pdbx_description
1 polymer ?
#
loop_
_entity_poly.entity_id
_entity_poly.type
_entity_poly.pdbx_seq_one_letter_code
_entity_poly.pdbx_strand_id
1 'polypeptide(L)'
;MFPWEGAIPYTIMFGFFTICGGAVSGIHYWSNGNKRDRFSMDQWDRQHFERDYRLTGLYRGQADNVKAPESFATSGFRKLQKEPRWW
;
A
#
# COMPACT_ATOMS: atom_id res chain seq x y z
N MET A 1 -23.89 -15.44 38.73
CA MET A 1 -23.46 -16.27 37.60
C MET A 1 -23.19 -15.35 36.41
N PHE A 2 -22.11 -15.60 35.67
CA PHE A 2 -21.79 -14.86 34.43
C PHE A 2 -22.76 -15.29 33.30
N PRO A 3 -23.38 -14.36 32.56
CA PRO A 3 -24.36 -14.69 31.51
C PRO A 3 -23.64 -15.09 30.20
N TRP A 4 -23.25 -16.36 30.09
CA TRP A 4 -22.45 -16.85 28.97
C TRP A 4 -23.22 -16.92 27.65
N GLU A 5 -24.53 -17.18 27.68
CA GLU A 5 -25.41 -17.22 26.49
C GLU A 5 -25.46 -15.84 25.81
N GLY A 6 -25.47 -14.77 26.61
CA GLY A 6 -25.41 -13.40 26.12
C GLY A 6 -24.05 -13.03 25.53
N ALA A 7 -22.97 -13.71 25.92
CA ALA A 7 -21.62 -13.44 25.42
C ALA A 7 -21.35 -14.07 24.03
N ILE A 8 -22.05 -15.15 23.67
CA ILE A 8 -21.90 -15.86 22.39
C ILE A 8 -22.02 -14.93 21.16
N PRO A 9 -23.06 -14.08 21.01
CA PRO A 9 -23.14 -13.20 19.85
C PRO A 9 -21.95 -12.24 19.78
N TYR A 10 -21.47 -11.73 20.92
CA TYR A 10 -20.32 -10.83 20.96
C TYR A 10 -19.00 -11.51 20.61
N THR A 11 -18.78 -12.76 21.05
CA THR A 11 -17.58 -13.51 20.67
C THR A 11 -17.57 -13.88 19.21
N ILE A 12 -18.73 -14.23 18.63
CA ILE A 12 -18.87 -14.49 17.19
C ILE A 12 -18.57 -13.20 16.40
N MET A 13 -19.16 -12.07 16.77
CA MET A 13 -18.87 -10.78 16.12
C MET A 13 -17.38 -10.43 16.22
N PHE A 14 -16.79 -10.57 17.40
CA PHE A 14 -15.36 -10.37 17.61
C PHE A 14 -14.50 -11.29 16.73
N GLY A 15 -14.86 -12.58 16.64
CA GLY A 15 -14.18 -13.54 15.77
C GLY A 15 -14.18 -13.12 14.30
N PHE A 16 -15.34 -12.70 13.77
CA PHE A 16 -15.41 -12.22 12.39
C PHE A 16 -14.59 -10.95 12.15
N PHE A 17 -14.65 -9.96 13.06
CA PHE A 17 -13.87 -8.73 12.91
C PHE A 17 -12.36 -8.99 13.00
N THR A 18 -11.92 -9.85 13.92
CA THR A 18 -10.51 -10.18 14.08
C THR A 18 -9.96 -10.95 12.88
N ILE A 19 -10.70 -11.95 12.38
CA ILE A 19 -10.30 -12.71 11.19
C ILE A 19 -10.25 -11.80 9.97
N CYS A 20 -11.27 -10.96 9.75
CA CYS A 20 -11.31 -10.05 8.61
C CYS A 20 -10.16 -9.04 8.66
N GLY A 21 -9.96 -8.37 9.81
CA GLY A 21 -8.87 -7.40 9.99
C GLY A 21 -7.49 -8.03 9.81
N GLY A 22 -7.27 -9.22 10.37
CA GLY A 22 -6.03 -9.99 10.21
C GLY A 22 -5.79 -10.40 8.76
N ALA A 23 -6.83 -10.89 8.06
CA ALA A 23 -6.74 -11.30 6.67
C ALA A 23 -6.37 -10.12 5.75
N VAL A 24 -7.06 -8.98 5.89
CA VAL A 24 -6.75 -7.77 5.11
C VAL A 24 -5.33 -7.29 5.40
N SER A 25 -4.94 -7.21 6.68
CA SER A 25 -3.57 -6.82 7.04
C SER A 25 -2.50 -7.75 6.45
N GLY A 26 -2.75 -9.06 6.41
CA GLY A 26 -1.84 -10.04 5.83
C GLY A 26 -1.70 -9.89 4.32
N ILE A 27 -2.82 -9.74 3.60
CA ILE A 27 -2.83 -9.53 2.15
C ILE A 27 -2.07 -8.25 1.78
N HIS A 28 -2.31 -7.16 2.51
CA HIS A 28 -1.63 -5.88 2.31
C HIS A 28 -0.12 -5.97 2.57
N TYR A 29 0.28 -6.71 3.61
CA TYR A 29 1.68 -6.93 3.92
C TYR A 29 2.41 -7.69 2.79
N TRP A 30 1.78 -8.73 2.23
CA TRP A 30 2.36 -9.52 1.14
C TRP A 30 2.39 -8.75 -0.18
N SER A 31 1.30 -8.05 -0.54
CA SER A 31 1.25 -7.25 -1.77
C SER A 31 2.27 -6.11 -1.78
N ASN A 32 2.64 -5.60 -0.60
CA ASN A 32 3.65 -4.56 -0.43
C ASN A 32 5.10 -5.07 -0.35
N GLY A 33 5.34 -6.35 -0.65
CA GLY A 33 6.68 -6.93 -0.59
C GLY A 33 7.20 -7.06 0.83
N ASN A 34 6.35 -7.56 1.74
CA ASN A 34 6.64 -7.78 3.16
C ASN A 34 6.92 -6.49 3.92
N LYS A 35 6.22 -5.40 3.57
CA LYS A 35 6.34 -4.10 4.23
C LYS A 35 4.96 -3.63 4.68
N ARG A 36 4.92 -2.88 5.78
CA ARG A 36 3.67 -2.29 6.28
C ARG A 36 3.13 -1.23 5.31
N ASP A 37 1.82 -1.06 5.31
CA ASP A 37 1.14 0.03 4.60
C ASP A 37 1.65 1.39 5.07
N ARG A 38 1.85 2.32 4.13
CA ARG A 38 2.08 3.72 4.44
C ARG A 38 0.74 4.44 4.41
N PHE A 39 0.41 5.14 5.49
CA PHE A 39 -0.78 5.96 5.62
C PHE A 39 -0.39 7.45 5.58
N SER A 40 -1.35 8.31 5.27
CA SER A 40 -1.15 9.77 5.23
C SER A 40 -0.04 10.24 4.26
N MET A 41 0.08 9.59 3.10
CA MET A 41 1.08 9.94 2.09
C MET A 41 0.75 11.27 1.41
N ASP A 42 1.68 12.21 1.49
CA ASP A 42 1.58 13.52 0.86
C ASP A 42 1.94 13.46 -0.65
N GLN A 43 2.03 14.62 -1.30
CA GLN A 43 2.41 14.67 -2.71
C GLN A 43 3.87 14.26 -2.94
N TRP A 44 4.76 14.61 -2.01
CA TRP A 44 6.19 14.30 -2.08
C TRP A 44 6.43 12.79 -2.02
N ASP A 45 5.77 12.11 -1.07
CA ASP A 45 5.82 10.67 -0.89
C ASP A 45 5.37 9.93 -2.15
N ARG A 46 4.26 10.37 -2.75
CA ARG A 46 3.73 9.77 -3.99
C ARG A 46 4.71 9.91 -5.16
N GLN A 47 5.36 11.07 -5.29
CA GLN A 47 6.40 11.25 -6.31
C GLN A 47 7.63 10.37 -6.05
N HIS A 48 7.98 10.16 -4.78
CA HIS A 48 9.08 9.27 -4.41
C HIS A 48 8.75 7.79 -4.65
N PHE A 49 7.51 7.36 -4.46
CA PHE A 49 7.08 6.01 -4.87
C PHE A 49 7.19 5.80 -6.38
N GLU A 50 6.80 6.78 -7.19
CA GLU A 50 6.95 6.71 -8.65
C GLU A 50 8.43 6.72 -9.08
N ARG A 51 9.29 7.42 -8.34
CA ARG A 51 10.74 7.35 -8.51
C ARG A 51 11.28 5.96 -8.16
N ASP A 52 10.91 5.40 -7.01
CA ASP A 52 11.39 4.11 -6.55
C ASP A 52 10.91 2.96 -7.45
N TYR A 53 9.68 3.07 -7.97
CA TYR A 53 9.17 2.18 -9.01
C TYR A 53 10.02 2.24 -10.28
N ARG A 54 10.45 3.42 -10.72
CA ARG A 54 11.36 3.57 -11.88
C ARG A 54 12.77 3.02 -11.61
N LEU A 55 13.24 3.10 -10.36
CA LEU A 55 14.56 2.59 -9.97
C LEU A 55 14.59 1.07 -9.83
N THR A 56 13.52 0.46 -9.31
CA THR A 56 13.51 -0.95 -8.88
C THR A 56 12.56 -1.84 -9.67
N GLY A 57 11.62 -1.26 -10.43
CA GLY A 57 10.54 -1.99 -11.10
C GLY A 57 9.43 -2.48 -10.16
N LEU A 58 9.56 -2.25 -8.85
CA LEU A 58 8.60 -2.67 -7.83
C LEU A 58 8.05 -1.44 -7.11
N TYR A 59 6.73 -1.36 -6.92
CA TYR A 59 6.10 -0.16 -6.36
C TYR A 59 6.61 0.19 -4.95
N ARG A 60 7.10 -0.81 -4.20
CA ARG A 60 7.67 -0.64 -2.85
C ARG A 60 9.10 -1.16 -2.72
N GLY A 61 9.77 -1.34 -3.86
CA GLY A 61 11.18 -1.71 -3.90
C GLY A 61 12.04 -0.61 -3.29
N GLN A 62 13.09 -1.02 -2.55
CA GLN A 62 14.12 -0.10 -2.08
C GLN A 62 15.45 -0.60 -2.66
N ALA A 63 16.26 0.34 -3.14
CA ALA A 63 17.61 0.07 -3.63
C ALA A 63 18.58 1.02 -2.94
N ASP A 64 19.73 0.48 -2.55
CA ASP A 64 20.84 1.17 -1.88
C ASP A 64 22.08 1.28 -2.79
N ASN A 65 21.95 0.89 -4.06
CA ASN A 65 23.03 0.95 -5.05
C ASN A 65 23.57 2.39 -5.22
N VAL A 66 24.90 2.52 -5.23
CA VAL A 66 25.60 3.81 -5.40
C VAL A 66 25.32 4.43 -6.77
N LYS A 67 25.24 3.61 -7.82
CA LYS A 67 24.92 4.04 -9.19
C LYS A 67 23.54 3.54 -9.58
N ALA A 68 22.72 4.43 -10.13
CA ALA A 68 21.42 4.08 -10.67
C ALA A 68 21.56 3.20 -11.92
N PRO A 69 20.57 2.34 -12.22
CA PRO A 69 20.57 1.56 -13.46
C PRO A 69 20.47 2.49 -14.68
N GLU A 70 21.08 2.10 -15.80
CA GLU A 70 21.14 2.90 -17.02
C GLU A 70 19.73 3.23 -17.57
N SER A 71 18.80 2.29 -17.46
CA SER A 71 17.39 2.47 -17.85
C SER A 71 16.68 3.61 -17.10
N PHE A 72 17.16 3.97 -15.90
CA PHE A 72 16.56 5.06 -15.13
C PHE A 72 16.70 6.42 -15.86
N ALA A 73 17.79 6.63 -16.58
CA ALA A 73 18.07 7.88 -17.29
C ALA A 73 17.01 8.20 -18.37
N THR A 74 16.44 7.17 -19.00
CA THR A 74 15.43 7.31 -20.07
C THR A 74 14.00 7.07 -19.59
N SER A 75 13.81 6.56 -18.37
CA SER A 75 12.49 6.24 -17.79
C SER A 75 11.62 7.45 -17.40
N GLY A 76 12.09 8.67 -17.60
CA GLY A 76 11.37 9.88 -17.24
C GLY A 76 10.15 10.13 -18.12
N PHE A 77 8.98 10.35 -17.51
CA PHE A 77 7.75 10.68 -18.22
C PHE A 77 7.06 11.90 -17.62
N ARG A 78 6.33 12.64 -18.45
CA ARG A 78 5.41 13.70 -18.02
C ARG A 78 3.98 13.17 -18.13
N LYS A 79 3.17 13.39 -17.10
CA LYS A 79 1.76 13.01 -17.13
C LYS A 79 1.00 13.99 -18.02
N LEU A 80 0.36 13.46 -19.06
CA LEU A 80 -0.53 14.25 -19.91
C LEU A 80 -1.89 14.33 -19.23
N GLN A 81 -2.31 15.54 -18.85
CA GLN A 81 -3.64 15.77 -18.34
C GLN A 81 -4.58 16.02 -19.52
N LYS A 82 -5.75 15.38 -19.51
CA LYS A 82 -6.82 15.68 -20.45
C LYS A 82 -7.30 17.12 -20.21
N GLU A 83 -7.51 17.88 -21.28
CA GLU A 83 -8.11 19.21 -21.16
C GLU A 83 -9.46 19.12 -20.43
N PRO A 84 -9.70 19.98 -19.43
CA PRO A 84 -10.98 19.99 -18.73
C PRO A 84 -12.06 20.44 -19.72
N ARG A 85 -13.00 19.53 -20.02
CA ARG A 85 -14.16 19.85 -20.84
C ARG A 85 -15.16 20.60 -19.97
N TRP A 86 -15.38 21.87 -20.29
CA TRP A 86 -16.22 22.77 -19.53
C TRP A 86 -17.67 22.86 -20.07
N TRP A 87 -18.03 21.96 -20.99
CA TRP A 87 -19.37 21.77 -21.54
C TRP A 87 -19.78 20.30 -21.53
#